data_AF-A0AAU9WGF1-F1
#
_entry.id   AF-A0AAU9WGF1-F1
#
_cell.length_a   1.000
_cell.length_b   1.000
_cell.length_c   1.000
_cell.angle_alpha   90.00
_cell.angle_beta   90.00
_cell.angle_gamma   90.00
#
_symmetry.space_group_name_H-M   'P 1'
#
loop_
_entity.id
_entity.type
_entity.pdbx_description
1 polymer ?
#
loop_
_entity_poly.entity_id
_entity_poly.type
_entity_poly.pdbx_seq_one_letter_code
_entity_poly.pdbx_strand_id
1 'polypeptide(L)'
;MASRLVENVYEAYKMVAPSSKASNSVMFWTYDHEAILCREVVNVHPYTTKKGSTQRSSMWEKIADTLNKCSVPKFRVGNSCLQA
;
A
#
# COMPACT_ATOMS: atom_id res chain seq x y z
N MET A 1 30.71 -5.68 -18.94
CA MET A 1 30.60 -4.43 -18.15
C MET A 1 29.17 -4.17 -17.62
N ALA A 2 28.33 -5.19 -17.43
CA ALA A 2 26.93 -5.02 -17.01
C ALA A 2 26.64 -5.39 -15.53
N SER A 3 27.64 -5.81 -14.74
CA SER A 3 27.40 -6.29 -13.35
C SER A 3 27.35 -5.17 -12.31
N ARG A 4 28.22 -4.16 -12.46
CA ARG A 4 28.46 -3.18 -11.40
C ARG A 4 27.29 -2.21 -11.17
N LEU A 5 26.53 -1.91 -12.21
CA LEU A 5 25.34 -1.05 -12.08
C LEU A 5 24.17 -1.78 -11.42
N VAL A 6 24.00 -3.08 -11.71
CA VAL A 6 22.92 -3.89 -11.14
C VAL A 6 23.18 -4.15 -9.65
N GLU A 7 24.43 -4.46 -9.28
CA GLU A 7 24.83 -4.60 -7.88
C GLU A 7 24.62 -3.30 -7.10
N ASN A 8 25.00 -2.14 -7.66
CA ASN A 8 24.81 -0.86 -7.00
C ASN A 8 23.33 -0.51 -6.77
N VAL A 9 22.45 -0.85 -7.72
CA VAL A 9 21.00 -0.65 -7.57
C VAL A 9 20.43 -1.59 -6.51
N TYR A 10 20.88 -2.85 -6.48
CA TYR A 10 20.43 -3.83 -5.49
C TYR A 10 20.88 -3.45 -4.07
N GLU A 11 22.12 -3.00 -3.92
CA GLU A 11 22.63 -2.52 -2.63
C GLU A 11 21.95 -1.21 -2.20
N ALA A 12 21.65 -0.29 -3.13
CA ALA A 12 20.86 0.90 -2.81
C ALA A 12 19.45 0.56 -2.30
N TYR A 13 18.84 -0.49 -2.84
CA TYR A 13 17.54 -0.99 -2.36
C TYR A 13 17.62 -1.59 -0.96
N LYS A 14 18.73 -2.29 -0.64
CA LYS A 14 18.96 -2.94 0.65
C LYS A 14 19.19 -1.94 1.80
N MET A 15 19.76 -0.78 1.51
CA MET A 15 20.02 0.30 2.50
C MET A 15 18.76 1.07 2.93
N VAL A 16 17.63 0.88 2.25
CA VAL A 16 16.34 1.52 2.58
C VAL A 16 15.54 0.71 3.62
N ALA A 17 15.97 -0.50 3.99
CA ALA A 17 15.26 -1.33 4.97
C ALA A 17 15.38 -0.74 6.40
N PRO A 18 14.27 -0.29 7.04
CA PRO A 18 14.35 0.26 8.38
C PRO A 18 14.53 -0.84 9.42
N SER A 19 15.60 -0.74 10.21
CA SER A 19 15.87 -1.56 11.38
C SER A 19 14.79 -1.34 12.46
N SER A 20 14.27 -2.44 12.99
CA SER A 20 13.14 -2.52 13.90
C SER A 20 13.44 -1.93 15.28
N LYS A 21 12.93 -0.73 15.56
CA LYS A 21 12.56 -0.32 16.92
C LYS A 21 11.19 0.36 16.89
N ALA A 22 10.30 -0.11 17.76
CA ALA A 22 8.91 0.36 17.84
C ALA A 22 8.84 1.82 18.32
N SER A 23 8.68 2.72 17.37
CA SER A 23 8.03 4.03 17.52
C SER A 23 6.98 4.11 16.40
N ASN A 24 6.13 5.15 16.33
CA ASN A 24 5.15 5.32 15.25
C ASN A 24 5.83 5.42 13.87
N SER A 25 6.24 4.27 13.31
CA SER A 25 6.91 4.18 12.03
C SER A 25 5.86 4.51 10.97
N VAL A 26 6.12 5.59 10.25
CA VAL A 26 5.49 5.85 8.96
C VAL A 26 5.71 4.59 8.13
N MET A 27 4.62 4.03 7.61
CA MET A 27 4.71 2.96 6.63
C MET A 27 5.15 3.59 5.31
N PHE A 28 6.26 3.13 4.76
CA PHE A 28 6.64 3.48 3.39
C PHE A 28 5.93 2.57 2.41
N TRP A 29 5.34 3.15 1.39
CA TRP A 29 4.78 2.40 0.28
C TRP A 29 5.92 1.77 -0.51
N THR A 30 5.86 0.45 -0.65
CA THR A 30 6.76 -0.32 -1.51
C THR A 30 5.96 -0.84 -2.70
N TYR A 31 6.66 -1.37 -3.69
CA TYR A 31 6.02 -2.02 -4.83
C TYR A 31 5.00 -3.08 -4.43
N ASP A 32 5.29 -3.89 -3.40
CA ASP A 32 4.36 -4.90 -2.91
C ASP A 32 3.09 -4.29 -2.31
N HIS A 33 3.19 -3.13 -1.65
CA HIS A 33 2.02 -2.42 -1.15
C HIS A 33 1.15 -1.89 -2.30
N GLU A 34 1.77 -1.33 -3.34
CA GLU A 34 1.08 -0.85 -4.54
C GLU A 34 0.41 -2.02 -5.29
N ALA A 35 1.11 -3.14 -5.47
CA ALA A 35 0.59 -4.31 -6.16
C ALA A 35 -0.66 -4.88 -5.47
N ILE A 36 -0.65 -4.98 -4.14
CA ILE A 36 -1.80 -5.46 -3.37
C ILE A 36 -2.94 -4.44 -3.40
N LEU A 37 -2.66 -3.14 -3.25
CA LEU A 37 -3.69 -2.11 -3.40
C LEU A 37 -4.37 -2.19 -4.77
N CYS A 38 -3.59 -2.23 -5.85
CA CYS A 38 -4.11 -2.34 -7.21
C CYS A 38 -4.95 -3.59 -7.39
N ARG A 39 -4.51 -4.74 -6.86
CA ARG A 39 -5.28 -5.99 -6.87
C ARG A 39 -6.63 -5.82 -6.19
N GLU A 40 -6.68 -5.23 -5.00
CA GLU A 40 -7.94 -5.04 -4.27
C GLU A 40 -8.86 -4.02 -4.96
N VAL A 41 -8.31 -2.95 -5.53
CA VAL A 41 -9.08 -1.98 -6.32
C VAL A 41 -9.69 -2.65 -7.56
N VAL A 42 -8.93 -3.49 -8.26
CA VAL A 42 -9.46 -4.27 -9.39
C VAL A 42 -10.52 -5.25 -8.91
N ASN A 43 -10.32 -5.94 -7.79
CA ASN A 43 -11.27 -6.92 -7.27
C ASN A 43 -12.61 -6.28 -6.83
N VAL A 44 -12.54 -5.15 -6.13
CA VAL A 44 -13.72 -4.46 -5.58
C VAL A 44 -14.40 -3.56 -6.61
N HIS A 45 -13.69 -3.07 -7.62
CA HIS A 45 -14.21 -2.22 -8.70
C HIS A 45 -14.89 -0.92 -8.23
N PRO A 46 -14.30 -0.10 -7.33
CA PRO A 46 -14.96 1.07 -6.75
C PRO A 46 -15.34 2.13 -7.79
N TYR A 47 -14.64 2.18 -8.92
CA TYR A 47 -14.88 3.14 -10.00
C TYR A 47 -16.17 2.88 -10.81
N THR A 48 -16.82 1.72 -10.63
CA THR A 48 -18.10 1.39 -11.29
C THR A 48 -19.30 2.14 -10.70
N THR A 49 -19.16 2.67 -9.49
CA THR A 49 -20.20 3.45 -8.79
C THR A 49 -20.17 4.92 -9.20
N LYS A 50 -21.06 5.77 -8.67
CA LYS A 50 -21.00 7.23 -8.88
C LYS A 50 -19.93 7.89 -8.01
N LYS A 51 -19.24 8.91 -8.54
CA LYS A 51 -18.28 9.73 -7.77
C LYS A 51 -18.96 10.47 -6.62
N GLY A 52 -18.33 10.43 -5.45
CA GLY A 52 -18.86 11.03 -4.21
C GLY A 52 -20.05 10.26 -3.60
N SER A 53 -20.39 9.07 -4.10
CA SER A 53 -21.47 8.28 -3.50
C SER A 53 -21.01 7.58 -2.23
N THR A 54 -21.92 7.42 -1.27
CA THR A 54 -21.71 6.62 -0.06
C THR A 54 -21.35 5.17 -0.41
N GLN A 55 -21.93 4.62 -1.47
CA GLN A 55 -21.59 3.28 -1.95
C GLN A 55 -20.12 3.17 -2.31
N ARG A 56 -19.56 4.16 -3.02
CA ARG A 56 -18.14 4.19 -3.33
C ARG A 56 -17.28 4.28 -2.08
N SER A 57 -17.69 5.09 -1.10
CA SER A 57 -16.97 5.20 0.18
C SER A 57 -16.93 3.85 0.90
N SER A 58 -18.07 3.15 1.00
CA SER A 58 -18.14 1.80 1.59
C SER A 58 -17.27 0.77 0.84
N MET A 59 -17.09 0.93 -0.48
CA MET A 59 -16.17 0.08 -1.24
C MET A 59 -14.70 0.36 -0.89
N TRP A 60 -14.32 1.62 -0.69
CA TRP A 60 -12.98 1.97 -0.22
C TRP A 60 -12.72 1.52 1.22
N GLU A 61 -13.73 1.58 2.10
CA GLU A 61 -13.66 1.00 3.45
C GLU A 61 -13.35 -0.50 3.40
N LYS A 62 -14.05 -1.26 2.54
CA LYS A 62 -13.77 -2.70 2.36
C LYS A 62 -12.34 -2.98 1.88
N ILE A 63 -11.82 -2.15 0.98
CA ILE A 63 -10.43 -2.24 0.53
C ILE A 63 -9.50 -1.97 1.72
N ALA A 64 -9.71 -0.88 2.48
CA ALA A 64 -8.90 -0.53 3.64
C ALA A 64 -8.88 -1.64 4.71
N ASP A 65 -10.04 -2.23 5.01
CA ASP A 65 -10.16 -3.36 5.94
C ASP A 65 -9.36 -4.59 5.48
N THR A 66 -9.37 -4.84 4.16
CA THR A 66 -8.63 -5.97 3.58
C THR A 66 -7.12 -5.73 3.66
N LEU A 67 -6.67 -4.53 3.30
CA LEU A 67 -5.26 -4.14 3.38
C LEU A 67 -4.74 -4.21 4.81
N ASN A 68 -5.50 -3.70 5.79
CA ASN A 68 -5.10 -3.72 7.20
C ASN A 68 -5.04 -5.15 7.81
N LYS A 69 -5.65 -6.15 7.15
CA LYS A 69 -5.53 -7.57 7.53
C LYS A 69 -4.29 -8.25 6.94
N CYS A 70 -3.62 -7.65 5.95
CA CYS A 70 -2.38 -8.19 5.39
C CYS A 70 -1.27 -8.15 6.44
N SER A 71 -0.64 -9.31 6.69
CA SER A 71 0.48 -9.43 7.62
C SER A 71 1.80 -8.96 7.01
N VAL A 72 2.00 -9.23 5.72
CA VAL A 72 3.16 -8.82 4.92
C VAL A 72 2.71 -8.48 3.50
N PRO A 73 2.98 -7.27 3.00
CA PRO A 73 3.50 -6.12 3.73
C PRO A 73 2.41 -5.54 4.66
N LYS A 74 2.82 -4.93 5.78
CA LYS A 74 1.89 -4.48 6.82
C LYS A 74 1.33 -3.10 6.48
N PHE A 75 0.04 -3.03 6.23
CA PHE A 75 -0.64 -1.76 5.98
C PHE A 75 -0.96 -1.01 7.27
N ARG A 76 -0.98 0.33 7.18
CA ARG A 76 -1.47 1.25 8.21
C ARG A 76 -2.43 2.26 7.60
N VAL A 77 -3.55 1.78 7.06
CA VAL A 77 -4.57 2.66 6.48
C VAL A 77 -5.38 3.26 7.63
N GLY A 78 -5.31 4.60 7.78
CA GLY A 78 -6.09 5.35 8.76
C GLY A 78 -7.48 5.72 8.24
N ASN A 79 -8.45 5.85 9.14
CA ASN A 79 -9.86 6.14 8.81
C ASN A 79 -10.12 7.57 8.29
N SER A 80 -9.08 8.39 8.08
CA SER A 80 -9.21 9.84 7.83
C SER A 80 -9.35 10.25 6.37
N CYS A 81 -9.17 9.34 5.40
CA CYS A 81 -9.27 9.66 3.97
C CYS A 81 -10.68 9.46 3.34
N LEU A 82 -11.70 9.08 4.12
CA LEU A 82 -13.00 8.62 3.62
C LEU A 82 -14.16 9.63 3.73
N GLN A 83 -13.90 10.88 4.15
CA GLN A 83 -14.93 11.93 4.31
C GLN A 83 -14.81 13.14 3.37
N ALA A 84 -14.00 13.07 2.30
CA ALA A 84 -13.86 14.18 1.33
C ALA A 84 -14.68 13.96 0.05
#